data_AF-A0AAD1B0M3-F1
#
_entry.id   AF-A0AAD1B0M3-F1
#
_cell.length_a   1.000
_cell.length_b   1.000
_cell.length_c   1.000
_cell.angle_alpha   90.00
_cell.angle_beta   90.00
_cell.angle_gamma   90.00
#
_symmetry.space_group_name_H-M   'P 1'
#
loop_
_entity.id
_entity.type
_entity.pdbx_description
1 polymer ?
#
loop_
_entity_poly.entity_id
_entity_poly.type
_entity_poly.pdbx_seq_one_letter_code
_entity_poly.pdbx_strand_id
1 'polypeptide(L)'
;MTDSPLPGSLPEWLRRIEAMHPADIELGLDRLRDVATRLEVARFSVPVITVAGTNGKGSTLRLMTALAEQQGRKVCLYTSPHLHVFNERIRLPDGLASDTQLCAAFAQVELARAGVPLTYFEFTTLAALWLFKDSNADLILLEVGLGGRLDAVNIVEPDVSVVTSVGLDHQDWLGNTREAIAAEKCGIARPGKPLVYGEALWPDNLVPLVSTLGAIPVFAGRDFHIDGATLWLIDGESVNLPEVVRLGADNLATACQALSLAGVNCQQGDLAAVATLGLFGRCEHQLIAGVSCWFDVGHNLPAVQRFLRQLPDCAGTRHLVFGMMADKPFDGVMALFEGMAAHWYLAAPRIPRAASTRVLQSALPATAQYNEYASVAAATHAALAAASADDQVIVFGSFYTVAEAREPQS
;
A
#
# COMPACT_ATOMS: atom_id res chain seq x y z
N MET A 1 7.75 -21.73 29.39
CA MET A 1 7.29 -22.59 28.28
C MET A 1 5.80 -22.79 28.49
N THR A 2 4.96 -22.14 27.68
CA THR A 2 3.52 -22.40 27.71
C THR A 2 3.25 -23.58 26.77
N ASP A 3 2.94 -24.74 27.34
CA ASP A 3 2.53 -26.02 26.71
C ASP A 3 1.19 -25.93 25.93
N SER A 4 0.89 -24.78 25.33
CA SER A 4 -0.26 -24.70 24.43
C SER A 4 0.12 -25.36 23.11
N PRO A 5 -0.67 -26.33 22.60
CA PRO A 5 -0.43 -26.91 21.28
C PRO A 5 -0.39 -25.81 20.21
N LEU A 6 0.39 -26.07 19.15
CA LEU A 6 0.44 -25.17 18.00
C LEU A 6 -0.96 -25.07 17.36
N PRO A 7 -1.37 -23.88 16.91
CA PRO A 7 -2.63 -23.72 16.18
C PRO A 7 -2.71 -24.64 14.94
N GLY A 8 -3.90 -25.19 14.68
CA GLY A 8 -4.14 -26.13 13.59
C GLY A 8 -4.60 -25.47 12.29
N SER A 9 -4.91 -24.16 12.32
CA SER A 9 -5.44 -23.40 11.18
C SER A 9 -4.91 -21.98 11.15
N LEU A 10 -4.97 -21.35 9.97
CA LEU A 10 -4.55 -19.97 9.78
C LEU A 10 -5.33 -18.97 10.68
N PRO A 11 -6.67 -19.04 10.81
CA PRO A 11 -7.41 -18.14 11.69
C PRO A 11 -7.06 -18.28 13.18
N GLU A 12 -6.68 -19.48 13.64
CA GLU A 12 -6.20 -19.68 15.02
C GLU A 12 -4.80 -19.10 15.22
N TRP A 13 -3.92 -19.24 14.23
CA TRP A 13 -2.61 -18.58 14.24
C TRP A 13 -2.73 -17.06 14.31
N LEU A 14 -3.56 -16.46 13.47
CA LEU A 14 -3.75 -15.01 13.44
C LEU A 14 -4.28 -14.49 14.78
N ARG A 15 -5.30 -15.13 15.36
CA ARG A 15 -5.80 -14.78 16.71
C ARG A 15 -4.72 -14.92 17.79
N ARG A 16 -3.89 -15.96 17.72
CA ARG A 16 -2.78 -16.14 18.66
C ARG A 16 -1.77 -15.00 18.53
N ILE A 17 -1.35 -14.68 17.31
CA ILE A 17 -0.35 -13.63 17.01
C ILE A 17 -0.88 -12.26 17.46
N GLU A 18 -2.15 -11.94 17.17
CA GLU A 18 -2.80 -10.71 17.65
C GLU A 18 -2.81 -10.61 19.18
N ALA A 19 -2.94 -11.73 19.90
CA ALA A 19 -2.92 -11.74 21.36
C ALA A 19 -1.51 -11.70 21.98
N MET A 20 -0.43 -11.87 21.21
CA MET A 20 0.94 -11.98 21.75
C MET A 20 1.51 -10.65 22.26
N HIS A 21 1.11 -9.53 21.66
CA HIS A 21 1.70 -8.23 21.97
C HIS A 21 0.61 -7.18 22.23
N PRO A 22 0.58 -6.54 23.41
CA PRO A 22 -0.46 -5.57 23.76
C PRO A 22 -0.36 -4.25 23.00
N ALA A 23 0.78 -3.99 22.34
CA ALA A 23 0.96 -2.84 21.45
C ALA A 23 1.01 -3.30 19.99
N ASP A 24 0.19 -2.66 19.14
CA ASP A 24 0.20 -2.88 17.69
C ASP A 24 1.55 -2.51 17.05
N ILE A 25 2.29 -1.58 17.68
CA ILE A 25 3.57 -1.04 17.20
C ILE A 25 4.54 -0.97 18.38
N GLU A 26 5.76 -1.46 18.17
CA GLU A 26 6.89 -1.28 19.09
C GLU A 26 8.13 -0.87 18.29
N LEU A 27 8.84 0.16 18.77
CA LEU A 27 9.96 0.74 18.05
C LEU A 27 11.25 -0.02 18.35
N GLY A 28 11.95 -0.45 17.29
CA GLY A 28 13.28 -1.05 17.37
C GLY A 28 13.38 -2.38 16.63
N LEU A 29 14.50 -2.61 15.95
CA LEU A 29 14.69 -3.79 15.08
C LEU A 29 15.53 -4.89 15.72
N ASP A 30 16.10 -4.68 16.91
CA ASP A 30 17.12 -5.58 17.46
C ASP A 30 16.55 -6.96 17.79
N ARG A 31 15.39 -7.01 18.46
CA ARG A 31 14.68 -8.26 18.77
C ARG A 31 14.30 -9.02 17.50
N LEU A 32 13.80 -8.30 16.50
CA LEU A 32 13.43 -8.86 15.20
C LEU A 32 14.66 -9.44 14.47
N ARG A 33 15.79 -8.72 14.49
CA ARG A 33 17.07 -9.17 13.89
C ARG A 33 17.59 -10.44 14.55
N ASP A 34 17.44 -10.60 15.85
CA ASP A 34 17.83 -11.82 16.55
C ASP A 34 17.05 -13.03 16.02
N VAL A 35 15.73 -12.90 15.86
CA VAL A 35 14.89 -13.98 15.32
C VAL A 35 15.17 -14.21 13.84
N ALA A 36 15.32 -13.14 13.05
CA ALA A 36 15.66 -13.23 11.63
C ALA A 36 17.00 -13.91 11.38
N THR A 37 17.99 -13.71 12.27
CA THR A 37 19.29 -14.39 12.21
C THR A 37 19.12 -15.89 12.44
N ARG A 38 18.31 -16.31 13.40
CA ARG A 38 18.02 -17.74 13.66
C ARG A 38 17.27 -18.41 12.50
N LEU A 39 16.43 -17.66 11.80
CA LEU A 39 15.71 -18.14 10.60
C LEU A 39 16.58 -18.06 9.33
N GLU A 40 17.65 -17.27 9.37
CA GLU A 40 18.52 -16.93 8.23
C GLU A 40 17.74 -16.29 7.07
N VAL A 41 16.91 -15.28 7.37
CA VAL A 41 15.97 -14.66 6.40
C VAL A 41 16.24 -13.18 6.11
N ALA A 42 17.40 -12.67 6.54
CA ALA A 42 17.76 -11.25 6.36
C ALA A 42 18.55 -10.95 5.07
N ARG A 43 18.96 -11.98 4.34
CA ARG A 43 19.75 -11.86 3.10
C ARG A 43 19.25 -12.84 2.07
N PHE A 44 19.17 -12.37 0.82
CA PHE A 44 18.75 -13.16 -0.33
C PHE A 44 19.86 -13.11 -1.39
N SER A 45 19.93 -14.18 -2.20
CA SER A 45 20.89 -14.29 -3.31
C SER A 45 20.40 -13.59 -4.58
N VAL A 46 19.17 -13.09 -4.57
CA VAL A 46 18.51 -12.42 -5.70
C VAL A 46 18.21 -10.96 -5.36
N PRO A 47 18.07 -10.09 -6.36
CA PRO A 47 17.77 -8.68 -6.14
C PRO A 47 16.55 -8.47 -5.24
N VAL A 48 16.70 -7.57 -4.26
CA VAL A 48 15.62 -7.13 -3.38
C VAL A 48 15.30 -5.66 -3.62
N ILE A 49 14.04 -5.34 -3.88
CA ILE A 49 13.54 -3.95 -3.89
C ILE A 49 12.63 -3.73 -2.69
N THR A 50 12.99 -2.76 -1.84
CA THR A 50 12.15 -2.34 -0.70
C THR A 50 11.46 -1.03 -1.01
N VAL A 51 10.14 -0.98 -0.84
CA VAL A 51 9.28 0.15 -1.23
C VAL A 51 8.61 0.75 0.00
N ALA A 52 9.06 1.95 0.38
CA ALA A 52 8.40 2.85 1.30
C ALA A 52 7.61 3.94 0.56
N GLY A 53 6.83 4.69 1.31
CA GLY A 53 5.97 5.74 0.75
C GLY A 53 4.75 6.02 1.61
N THR A 54 4.16 7.20 1.41
CA THR A 54 2.85 7.53 1.97
C THR A 54 1.78 6.89 1.12
N ASN A 55 1.76 7.24 -0.17
CA ASN A 55 0.83 6.73 -1.18
C ASN A 55 1.60 6.08 -2.34
N GLY A 56 0.96 5.18 -3.08
CA GLY A 56 1.52 4.60 -4.30
C GLY A 56 2.30 3.29 -4.12
N LYS A 57 2.70 2.90 -2.89
CA LYS A 57 3.46 1.67 -2.61
C LYS A 57 2.91 0.42 -3.32
N GLY A 58 1.69 0.00 -2.97
CA GLY A 58 1.04 -1.15 -3.58
C GLY A 58 0.84 -1.02 -5.11
N SER A 59 0.54 0.18 -5.63
CA SER A 59 0.41 0.41 -7.07
C SER A 59 1.74 0.23 -7.81
N THR A 60 2.82 0.81 -7.28
CA THR A 60 4.18 0.65 -7.80
C THR A 60 4.61 -0.81 -7.75
N LEU A 61 4.39 -1.51 -6.63
CA LEU A 61 4.69 -2.93 -6.48
C LEU A 61 3.91 -3.81 -7.45
N ARG A 62 2.63 -3.49 -7.67
CA ARG A 62 1.77 -4.20 -8.65
C ARG A 62 2.29 -4.05 -10.07
N LEU A 63 2.72 -2.85 -10.45
CA LEU A 63 3.34 -2.58 -11.74
C LEU A 63 4.70 -3.29 -11.86
N MET A 64 5.56 -3.19 -10.83
CA MET A 64 6.86 -3.86 -10.80
C MET A 64 6.74 -5.37 -10.98
N THR A 65 5.79 -5.99 -10.28
CA THR A 65 5.55 -7.43 -10.34
C THR A 65 5.16 -7.81 -11.78
N ALA A 66 4.18 -7.11 -12.35
CA ALA A 66 3.71 -7.41 -13.70
C ALA A 66 4.79 -7.18 -14.76
N LEU A 67 5.55 -6.09 -14.67
CA LEU A 67 6.65 -5.79 -15.60
C LEU A 67 7.77 -6.84 -15.52
N ALA A 68 8.17 -7.24 -14.31
CA ALA A 68 9.18 -8.27 -14.13
C ALA A 68 8.72 -9.64 -14.66
N GLU A 69 7.44 -9.97 -14.48
CA GLU A 69 6.84 -11.21 -14.99
C GLU A 69 6.71 -11.24 -16.51
N GLN A 70 6.42 -10.11 -17.17
CA GLN A 70 6.48 -10.00 -18.63
C GLN A 70 7.89 -10.32 -19.16
N GLN A 71 8.92 -10.01 -18.38
CA GLN A 71 10.31 -10.34 -18.64
C GLN A 71 10.70 -11.76 -18.17
N GLY A 72 9.73 -12.59 -17.82
CA GLY A 72 9.94 -13.99 -17.42
C GLY A 72 10.54 -14.18 -16.02
N ARG A 73 10.61 -13.13 -15.19
CA ARG A 73 11.12 -13.22 -13.81
C ARG A 73 10.08 -13.85 -12.88
N LYS A 74 10.54 -14.71 -11.99
CA LYS A 74 9.77 -15.22 -10.84
C LYS A 74 9.84 -14.21 -9.70
N VAL A 75 8.69 -13.72 -9.24
CA VAL A 75 8.63 -12.64 -8.25
C VAL A 75 8.00 -13.10 -6.95
N CYS A 76 8.70 -12.87 -5.84
CA CYS A 76 8.10 -12.85 -4.50
C CYS A 76 7.66 -11.43 -4.15
N LEU A 77 6.49 -11.30 -3.54
CA LEU A 77 5.93 -10.00 -3.15
C LEU A 77 5.36 -10.07 -1.73
N TYR A 78 5.80 -9.14 -0.88
CA TYR A 78 5.21 -8.88 0.44
C TYR A 78 4.50 -7.53 0.43
N THR A 79 3.21 -7.49 0.80
CA THR A 79 2.37 -6.28 0.83
C THR A 79 1.56 -6.16 2.11
N SER A 80 1.10 -4.94 2.42
CA SER A 80 0.18 -4.69 3.53
C SER A 80 -0.65 -3.40 3.34
N PRO A 81 -1.85 -3.30 3.95
CA PRO A 81 -2.61 -4.39 4.56
C PRO A 81 -3.20 -5.34 3.49
N HIS A 82 -4.00 -6.32 3.93
CA HIS A 82 -4.86 -7.11 3.03
C HIS A 82 -6.28 -6.55 3.04
N LEU A 83 -7.08 -6.90 2.05
CA LEU A 83 -8.48 -6.48 1.91
C LEU A 83 -9.46 -7.54 2.40
N HIS A 84 -9.30 -8.79 1.97
CA HIS A 84 -10.25 -9.86 2.31
C HIS A 84 -9.61 -11.00 3.10
N VAL A 85 -8.47 -11.52 2.62
CA VAL A 85 -7.79 -12.64 3.25
C VAL A 85 -6.31 -12.36 3.50
N PHE A 86 -5.77 -12.88 4.59
CA PHE A 86 -4.39 -12.64 4.99
C PHE A 86 -3.37 -13.03 3.91
N ASN A 87 -3.66 -14.08 3.14
CA ASN A 87 -2.83 -14.61 2.07
C ASN A 87 -2.47 -13.57 1.01
N GLU A 88 -3.29 -12.54 0.80
CA GLU A 88 -3.00 -11.43 -0.12
C GLU A 88 -1.67 -10.73 0.19
N ARG A 89 -1.21 -10.77 1.46
CA ARG A 89 0.04 -10.14 1.87
C ARG A 89 1.27 -10.83 1.33
N ILE A 90 1.20 -12.12 0.99
CA ILE A 90 2.37 -12.93 0.66
C ILE A 90 2.11 -13.67 -0.64
N ARG A 91 2.83 -13.27 -1.68
CA ARG A 91 2.82 -13.93 -2.97
C ARG A 91 4.18 -14.56 -3.27
N LEU A 92 4.13 -15.83 -3.63
CA LEU A 92 5.23 -16.63 -4.15
C LEU A 92 5.17 -16.67 -5.69
N PRO A 93 6.21 -17.16 -6.38
CA PRO A 93 6.22 -17.21 -7.83
C PRO A 93 5.05 -17.98 -8.46
N ASP A 94 4.48 -18.94 -7.73
CA ASP A 94 3.36 -19.78 -8.15
C ASP A 94 1.98 -19.26 -7.72
N GLY A 95 1.90 -18.17 -6.96
CA GLY A 95 0.64 -17.56 -6.54
C GLY A 95 0.65 -17.04 -5.10
N LEU A 96 -0.53 -16.77 -4.55
CA LEU A 96 -0.65 -16.42 -3.12
C LEU A 96 -0.23 -17.61 -2.26
N ALA A 97 0.48 -17.34 -1.17
CA ALA A 97 0.83 -18.37 -0.20
C ALA A 97 -0.45 -19.02 0.35
N SER A 98 -0.52 -20.35 0.33
CA SER A 98 -1.63 -21.11 0.89
C SER A 98 -1.64 -21.07 2.43
N ASP A 99 -2.79 -21.34 3.03
CA ASP A 99 -2.92 -21.47 4.50
C ASP A 99 -1.92 -22.47 5.08
N THR A 100 -1.69 -23.58 4.39
CA THR A 100 -0.72 -24.60 4.79
C THR A 100 0.71 -24.04 4.81
N GLN A 101 1.13 -23.31 3.78
CA GLN A 101 2.44 -22.68 3.72
C GLN A 101 2.59 -21.62 4.82
N LEU A 102 1.56 -20.80 5.03
CA LEU A 102 1.55 -19.78 6.08
C LEU A 102 1.63 -20.37 7.49
N CYS A 103 0.84 -21.40 7.78
CA CYS A 103 0.89 -22.09 9.07
C CYS A 103 2.26 -22.74 9.31
N ALA A 104 2.87 -23.33 8.27
CA ALA A 104 4.22 -23.87 8.36
C ALA A 104 5.25 -22.77 8.68
N ALA A 105 5.19 -21.64 7.99
CA ALA A 105 6.05 -20.49 8.25
C ALA A 105 5.85 -19.93 9.68
N PHE A 106 4.61 -19.81 10.14
CA PHE A 106 4.30 -19.36 11.50
C PHE A 106 4.83 -20.30 12.57
N ALA A 107 4.78 -21.61 12.35
CA ALA A 107 5.39 -22.58 13.26
C ALA A 107 6.91 -22.40 13.33
N GLN A 108 7.58 -22.10 12.21
CA GLN A 108 9.03 -21.84 12.20
C GLN A 108 9.38 -20.54 12.92
N VAL A 109 8.60 -19.46 12.73
CA VAL A 109 8.79 -18.21 13.48
C VAL A 109 8.58 -18.41 14.98
N GLU A 110 7.53 -19.15 15.38
CA GLU A 110 7.26 -19.49 16.79
C GLU A 110 8.42 -20.26 17.42
N LEU A 111 9.00 -21.22 16.70
CA LEU A 111 10.16 -21.97 17.15
C LEU A 111 11.39 -21.06 17.28
N ALA A 112 11.70 -20.28 16.25
CA ALA A 112 12.89 -19.44 16.19
C ALA A 112 12.87 -18.28 17.19
N ARG A 113 11.69 -17.70 17.46
CA ARG A 113 11.59 -16.59 18.41
C ARG A 113 11.91 -17.03 19.83
N ALA A 114 11.68 -18.31 20.18
CA ALA A 114 12.04 -18.89 21.48
C ALA A 114 11.62 -18.03 22.68
N GLY A 115 10.39 -17.47 22.62
CA GLY A 115 9.84 -16.60 23.67
C GLY A 115 10.14 -15.12 23.53
N VAL A 116 10.95 -14.69 22.55
CA VAL A 116 11.10 -13.27 22.20
C VAL A 116 9.72 -12.72 21.79
N PRO A 117 9.26 -11.61 22.40
CA PRO A 117 8.01 -10.97 22.00
C PRO A 117 8.19 -10.32 20.63
N LEU A 118 7.21 -10.54 19.76
CA LEU A 118 7.11 -9.94 18.43
C LEU A 118 5.71 -9.35 18.30
N THR A 119 5.61 -8.17 17.69
CA THR A 119 4.35 -7.61 17.22
C THR A 119 3.75 -8.45 16.10
N TYR A 120 2.48 -8.23 15.79
CA TYR A 120 1.82 -8.89 14.66
C TYR A 120 2.58 -8.67 13.34
N PHE A 121 3.03 -7.45 13.09
CA PHE A 121 3.71 -7.10 11.84
C PHE A 121 5.11 -7.74 11.75
N GLU A 122 5.87 -7.72 12.85
CA GLU A 122 7.17 -8.39 12.95
C GLU A 122 7.07 -9.90 12.70
N PHE A 123 6.12 -10.58 13.36
CA PHE A 123 5.92 -12.01 13.22
C PHE A 123 5.58 -12.40 11.78
N THR A 124 4.63 -11.66 11.18
CA THR A 124 4.16 -11.95 9.82
C THR A 124 5.19 -11.58 8.75
N THR A 125 6.03 -10.56 8.98
CA THR A 125 7.17 -10.26 8.11
C THR A 125 8.18 -11.40 8.11
N LEU A 126 8.58 -11.92 9.29
CA LEU A 126 9.50 -13.07 9.36
C LEU A 126 8.95 -14.30 8.62
N ALA A 127 7.64 -14.55 8.72
CA ALA A 127 7.01 -15.66 8.02
C ALA A 127 7.06 -15.49 6.50
N ALA A 128 6.84 -14.28 5.99
CA ALA A 128 6.98 -13.97 4.57
C ALA A 128 8.43 -14.19 4.10
N LEU A 129 9.41 -13.67 4.83
CA LEU A 129 10.82 -13.81 4.49
C LEU A 129 11.28 -15.28 4.54
N TRP A 130 10.76 -16.06 5.49
CA TRP A 130 11.01 -17.50 5.56
C TRP A 130 10.48 -18.23 4.33
N LEU A 131 9.26 -17.90 3.86
CA LEU A 131 8.71 -18.46 2.62
C LEU A 131 9.50 -18.04 1.38
N PHE A 132 10.08 -16.84 1.36
CA PHE A 132 10.86 -16.35 0.23
C PHE A 132 12.24 -16.99 0.12
N LYS A 133 12.82 -17.43 1.24
CA LYS A 133 14.17 -18.02 1.30
C LYS A 133 14.37 -19.15 0.28
N ASP A 134 13.35 -20.00 0.10
CA ASP A 134 13.42 -21.22 -0.73
C ASP A 134 12.44 -21.21 -1.93
N SER A 135 11.97 -20.04 -2.36
CA SER A 135 10.88 -19.92 -3.36
C SER A 135 11.31 -20.01 -4.83
N ASN A 136 12.61 -20.13 -5.12
CA ASN A 136 13.19 -20.00 -6.48
C ASN A 136 12.80 -18.68 -7.20
N ALA A 137 12.58 -17.60 -6.46
CA ALA A 137 12.34 -16.27 -7.03
C ALA A 137 13.62 -15.71 -7.67
N ASP A 138 13.45 -14.90 -8.72
CA ASP A 138 14.50 -14.10 -9.37
C ASP A 138 14.52 -12.65 -8.85
N LEU A 139 13.45 -12.21 -8.19
CA LEU A 139 13.26 -10.87 -7.66
C LEU A 139 12.36 -10.92 -6.42
N ILE A 140 12.73 -10.16 -5.38
CA ILE A 140 11.91 -10.00 -4.17
C ILE A 140 11.50 -8.55 -4.04
N LEU A 141 10.20 -8.31 -3.86
CA LEU A 141 9.61 -7.00 -3.68
C LEU A 141 8.97 -6.90 -2.30
N LEU A 142 9.39 -5.93 -1.49
CA LEU A 142 8.95 -5.77 -0.11
C LEU A 142 8.28 -4.41 0.11
N GLU A 143 7.01 -4.42 0.52
CA GLU A 143 6.32 -3.21 0.97
C GLU A 143 6.63 -2.92 2.44
N VAL A 144 7.08 -1.71 2.73
CA VAL A 144 7.16 -1.19 4.10
C VAL A 144 5.76 -0.97 4.65
N GLY A 145 5.49 -1.46 5.86
CA GLY A 145 4.21 -1.26 6.55
C GLY A 145 4.02 0.19 7.01
N LEU A 146 4.95 0.69 7.84
CA LEU A 146 4.88 2.03 8.42
C LEU A 146 6.26 2.70 8.47
N GLY A 147 6.33 3.96 8.03
CA GLY A 147 7.58 4.72 8.06
C GLY A 147 8.62 4.12 7.11
N GLY A 148 9.65 3.47 7.67
CA GLY A 148 10.74 2.83 6.94
C GLY A 148 11.89 2.44 7.86
N ARG A 149 12.51 3.41 8.53
CA ARG A 149 13.70 3.24 9.38
C ARG A 149 13.56 2.12 10.41
N LEU A 150 12.40 2.02 11.05
CA LEU A 150 12.10 1.05 12.11
C LEU A 150 11.06 0.01 11.69
N ASP A 151 10.76 -0.08 10.40
CA ASP A 151 9.82 -1.08 9.89
C ASP A 151 10.45 -2.48 9.86
N ALA A 152 9.64 -3.51 10.10
CA ALA A 152 10.12 -4.90 10.15
C ALA A 152 10.81 -5.33 8.84
N VAL A 153 10.37 -4.82 7.69
CA VAL A 153 10.99 -5.09 6.38
C VAL A 153 12.42 -4.56 6.32
N ASN A 154 12.74 -3.51 7.06
CA ASN A 154 14.06 -2.86 7.04
C ASN A 154 15.17 -3.69 7.71
N ILE A 155 14.90 -4.91 8.17
CA ILE A 155 15.94 -5.87 8.53
C ILE A 155 16.62 -6.48 7.29
N VAL A 156 15.95 -6.46 6.15
CA VAL A 156 16.48 -6.96 4.88
C VAL A 156 17.40 -5.90 4.29
N GLU A 157 18.47 -6.34 3.63
CA GLU A 157 19.36 -5.45 2.88
C GLU A 157 18.85 -5.31 1.43
N PRO A 158 18.16 -4.21 1.06
CA PRO A 158 17.68 -4.03 -0.31
C PRO A 158 18.84 -3.77 -1.27
N ASP A 159 18.70 -4.15 -2.54
CA ASP A 159 19.56 -3.71 -3.64
C ASP A 159 19.10 -2.39 -4.22
N VAL A 160 17.78 -2.15 -4.23
CA VAL A 160 17.18 -0.85 -4.55
C VAL A 160 16.18 -0.48 -3.47
N SER A 161 16.33 0.73 -2.92
CA SER A 161 15.34 1.33 -2.03
C SER A 161 14.46 2.28 -2.81
N VAL A 162 13.16 2.29 -2.53
CA VAL A 162 12.19 3.16 -3.22
C VAL A 162 11.36 3.90 -2.19
N VAL A 163 11.23 5.21 -2.35
CA VAL A 163 10.23 6.04 -1.65
C VAL A 163 9.30 6.61 -2.70
N THR A 164 8.06 6.13 -2.77
CA THR A 164 7.12 6.53 -3.82
C THR A 164 6.66 7.99 -3.67
N SER A 165 6.27 8.39 -2.46
CA SER A 165 5.82 9.76 -2.14
C SER A 165 5.86 10.06 -0.64
N VAL A 166 5.89 11.34 -0.28
CA VAL A 166 5.81 11.85 1.10
C VAL A 166 4.65 12.84 1.24
N GLY A 167 3.64 12.43 2.00
CA GLY A 167 2.52 13.26 2.44
C GLY A 167 2.34 13.17 3.95
N LEU A 168 1.52 14.06 4.49
CA LEU A 168 1.18 14.09 5.92
C LEU A 168 0.26 12.90 6.24
N ASP A 169 0.84 11.86 6.85
CA ASP A 169 0.14 10.69 7.33
C ASP A 169 0.92 10.04 8.48
N HIS A 170 0.22 9.39 9.41
CA HIS A 170 0.80 8.75 10.59
C HIS A 170 1.69 9.69 11.43
N GLN A 171 1.26 10.93 11.60
CA GLN A 171 2.09 12.00 12.19
C GLN A 171 2.50 11.72 13.64
N ASP A 172 1.68 10.99 14.39
CA ASP A 172 1.99 10.55 15.77
C ASP A 172 3.28 9.72 15.84
N TRP A 173 3.66 9.06 14.75
CA TRP A 173 4.83 8.18 14.67
C TRP A 173 5.96 8.77 13.84
N LEU A 174 5.63 9.48 12.76
CA LEU A 174 6.58 9.89 11.73
C LEU A 174 6.95 11.38 11.79
N GLY A 175 6.26 12.15 12.64
CA GLY A 175 6.40 13.60 12.75
C GLY A 175 5.38 14.39 11.93
N ASN A 176 5.33 15.69 12.18
CA ASN A 176 4.29 16.59 11.67
C ASN A 176 4.68 17.36 10.39
N THR A 177 5.83 17.05 9.78
CA THR A 177 6.32 17.72 8.57
C THR A 177 6.73 16.71 7.50
N ARG A 178 6.72 17.14 6.23
CA ARG A 178 7.17 16.29 5.12
C ARG A 178 8.63 15.92 5.29
N GLU A 179 9.45 16.80 5.83
CA GLU A 179 10.88 16.60 6.11
C GLU A 179 11.10 15.47 7.12
N ALA A 180 10.32 15.45 8.21
CA ALA A 180 10.40 14.41 9.24
C ALA A 180 9.93 13.05 8.70
N ILE A 181 8.80 13.06 7.98
CA ILE A 181 8.25 11.85 7.36
C ILE A 181 9.21 11.29 6.30
N ALA A 182 9.86 12.16 5.51
CA ALA A 182 10.88 11.75 4.55
C ALA A 182 12.08 11.11 5.25
N ALA A 183 12.55 11.64 6.38
CA ALA A 183 13.64 11.05 7.15
C ALA A 183 13.33 9.62 7.60
N GLU A 184 12.11 9.37 8.11
CA GLU A 184 11.68 8.02 8.49
C GLU A 184 11.59 7.08 7.28
N LYS A 185 11.02 7.54 6.16
CA LYS A 185 10.86 6.70 4.96
C LYS A 185 12.19 6.40 4.27
N CYS A 186 13.07 7.39 4.13
CA CYS A 186 14.40 7.20 3.55
C CYS A 186 15.32 6.36 4.45
N GLY A 187 14.95 6.08 5.69
CA GLY A 187 15.69 5.17 6.57
C GLY A 187 15.81 3.72 6.07
N ILE A 188 15.12 3.35 4.99
CA ILE A 188 15.35 2.09 4.28
C ILE A 188 16.58 2.10 3.37
N ALA A 189 17.15 3.28 3.08
CA ALA A 189 18.29 3.43 2.21
C ALA A 189 19.52 2.68 2.75
N ARG A 190 20.44 2.34 1.84
CA ARG A 190 21.68 1.65 2.18
C ARG A 190 22.89 2.38 1.58
N PRO A 191 24.00 2.48 2.33
CA PRO A 191 25.21 3.11 1.81
C PRO A 191 25.69 2.47 0.50
N GLY A 192 26.00 3.28 -0.51
CA GLY A 192 26.47 2.83 -1.82
C GLY A 192 25.41 2.16 -2.69
N LYS A 193 24.14 2.09 -2.26
CA LYS A 193 23.03 1.53 -3.04
C LYS A 193 22.05 2.61 -3.49
N PRO A 194 21.34 2.41 -4.61
CA PRO A 194 20.37 3.38 -5.11
C PRO A 194 19.17 3.55 -4.18
N LEU A 195 18.79 4.82 -3.98
CA LEU A 195 17.52 5.24 -3.41
C LEU A 195 16.73 6.01 -4.46
N VAL A 196 15.69 5.35 -5.00
CA VAL A 196 14.73 5.95 -5.94
C VAL A 196 13.68 6.74 -5.17
N TYR A 197 13.57 8.03 -5.44
CA TYR A 197 12.53 8.89 -4.88
C TYR A 197 11.54 9.29 -5.98
N GLY A 198 10.31 8.77 -5.90
CA GLY A 198 9.30 8.78 -6.96
C GLY A 198 8.49 10.06 -7.11
N GLU A 199 8.58 10.98 -6.14
CA GLU A 199 7.84 12.24 -6.15
C GLU A 199 8.77 13.41 -6.54
N ALA A 200 8.42 14.12 -7.61
CA ALA A 200 9.22 15.24 -8.12
C ALA A 200 9.21 16.48 -7.19
N LEU A 201 8.14 16.67 -6.42
CA LEU A 201 8.02 17.75 -5.43
C LEU A 201 8.51 17.28 -4.05
N TRP A 202 9.76 16.86 -3.95
CA TRP A 202 10.37 16.44 -2.69
C TRP A 202 10.55 17.59 -1.67
N PRO A 203 10.69 17.27 -0.37
CA PRO A 203 11.04 18.25 0.65
C PRO A 203 12.49 18.73 0.52
N ASP A 204 12.76 19.95 0.99
CA ASP A 204 14.06 20.63 0.84
C ASP A 204 15.22 19.86 1.50
N ASN A 205 14.92 19.07 2.53
CA ASN A 205 15.92 18.29 3.25
C ASN A 205 16.31 16.98 2.54
N LEU A 206 15.69 16.61 1.41
CA LEU A 206 15.90 15.29 0.81
C LEU A 206 17.35 15.08 0.36
N VAL A 207 17.94 16.02 -0.37
CA VAL A 207 19.34 15.90 -0.86
C VAL A 207 20.34 15.71 0.30
N PRO A 208 20.38 16.58 1.33
CA PRO A 208 21.32 16.38 2.45
C PRO A 208 21.00 15.13 3.28
N LEU A 209 19.73 14.75 3.41
CA LEU A 209 19.31 13.51 4.07
C LEU A 209 19.91 12.28 3.38
N VAL A 210 19.72 12.16 2.07
CA VAL A 210 20.22 11.00 1.29
C VAL A 210 21.75 10.95 1.30
N SER A 211 22.41 12.11 1.23
CA SER A 211 23.86 12.19 1.37
C SER A 211 24.34 11.70 2.74
N THR A 212 23.63 12.03 3.83
CA THR A 212 23.96 11.57 5.19
C THR A 212 23.78 10.06 5.35
N LEU A 213 22.80 9.48 4.65
CA LEU A 213 22.57 8.03 4.59
C LEU A 213 23.60 7.29 3.72
N GLY A 214 24.43 8.02 2.95
CA GLY A 214 25.45 7.46 2.07
C GLY A 214 24.88 6.71 0.85
N ALA A 215 23.59 6.86 0.56
CA ALA A 215 22.93 6.20 -0.57
C ALA A 215 23.16 6.97 -1.88
N ILE A 216 23.00 6.29 -3.02
CA ILE A 216 23.07 6.90 -4.35
C ILE A 216 21.69 7.50 -4.67
N PRO A 217 21.54 8.84 -4.75
CA PRO A 217 20.24 9.45 -5.00
C PRO A 217 19.80 9.23 -6.45
N VAL A 218 18.56 8.75 -6.66
CA VAL A 218 17.91 8.65 -7.98
C VAL A 218 16.51 9.26 -7.91
N PHE A 219 16.35 10.42 -8.52
CA PHE A 219 15.35 11.37 -8.08
C PHE A 219 14.41 11.77 -9.23
N ALA A 220 13.09 11.57 -9.05
CA ALA A 220 12.08 11.93 -10.03
C ALA A 220 12.10 13.44 -10.35
N GLY A 221 12.02 13.82 -11.62
CA GLY A 221 12.12 15.21 -12.06
C GLY A 221 13.54 15.76 -12.13
N ARG A 222 14.56 15.00 -11.72
CA ARG A 222 15.98 15.35 -11.88
C ARG A 222 16.77 14.29 -12.63
N ASP A 223 16.77 13.06 -12.12
CA ASP A 223 17.56 11.96 -12.65
C ASP A 223 16.74 11.03 -13.55
N PHE A 224 15.45 10.92 -13.30
CA PHE A 224 14.48 10.27 -14.19
C PHE A 224 13.21 11.12 -14.25
N HIS A 225 12.57 11.21 -15.41
CA HIS A 225 11.41 12.10 -15.57
C HIS A 225 10.56 11.71 -16.77
N ILE A 226 9.33 12.22 -16.78
CA ILE A 226 8.41 12.10 -17.92
C ILE A 226 8.42 13.44 -18.65
N ASP A 227 8.76 13.42 -19.94
CA ASP A 227 8.62 14.53 -20.86
C ASP A 227 7.67 14.16 -22.00
N GLY A 228 6.50 14.80 -22.04
CA GLY A 228 5.40 14.38 -22.90
C GLY A 228 4.99 12.93 -22.62
N ALA A 229 5.14 12.07 -23.62
CA ALA A 229 4.88 10.63 -23.51
C ALA A 229 6.15 9.80 -23.30
N THR A 230 7.32 10.41 -23.12
CA THR A 230 8.60 9.70 -23.00
C THR A 230 9.08 9.72 -21.55
N LEU A 231 9.33 8.53 -21.01
CA LEU A 231 10.04 8.34 -19.74
C LEU A 231 11.54 8.27 -20.03
N TRP A 232 12.32 9.14 -19.40
CA TRP A 232 13.78 9.14 -19.39
C TRP A 232 14.28 8.56 -18.07
N LEU A 233 15.18 7.58 -18.13
CA LEU A 233 15.81 6.92 -16.98
C LEU A 233 17.21 7.48 -16.71
N ILE A 234 17.76 7.20 -15.53
CA ILE A 234 19.07 7.70 -15.09
C ILE A 234 20.25 7.20 -15.92
N ASP A 235 20.13 6.04 -16.54
CA ASP A 235 21.14 5.45 -17.43
C ASP A 235 21.13 6.08 -18.84
N GLY A 236 20.20 7.02 -19.10
CA GLY A 236 20.00 7.67 -20.38
C GLY A 236 19.10 6.89 -21.34
N GLU A 237 18.61 5.70 -20.95
CA GLU A 237 17.59 5.01 -21.71
C GLU A 237 16.25 5.76 -21.65
N SER A 238 15.43 5.60 -22.68
CA SER A 238 14.12 6.22 -22.77
C SER A 238 13.09 5.25 -23.32
N VAL A 239 11.87 5.31 -22.78
CA VAL A 239 10.76 4.47 -23.21
C VAL A 239 9.48 5.28 -23.29
N ASN A 240 8.65 5.03 -24.30
CA ASN A 240 7.37 5.70 -24.42
C ASN A 240 6.34 5.09 -23.46
N LEU A 241 5.72 5.96 -22.67
CA LEU A 241 4.61 5.62 -21.79
C LEU A 241 3.31 5.50 -22.59
N PRO A 242 2.39 4.62 -22.16
CA PRO A 242 1.02 4.63 -22.61
C PRO A 242 0.35 5.96 -22.25
N GLU A 243 -0.59 6.42 -23.09
CA GLU A 243 -1.36 7.64 -22.86
C GLU A 243 -2.13 7.59 -21.53
N VAL A 244 -2.67 6.42 -21.19
CA VAL A 244 -3.39 6.19 -19.95
C VAL A 244 -2.74 5.06 -19.17
N VAL A 245 -2.34 5.35 -17.94
CA VAL A 245 -1.82 4.37 -16.99
C VAL A 245 -2.72 4.35 -15.77
N ARG A 246 -3.54 3.31 -15.62
CA ARG A 246 -4.58 3.22 -14.57
C ARG A 246 -4.02 3.40 -13.17
N LEU A 247 -2.87 2.77 -12.89
CA LEU A 247 -2.21 2.86 -11.58
C LEU A 247 -1.32 4.10 -11.43
N GLY A 248 -1.27 5.00 -12.41
CA GLY A 248 -0.49 6.23 -12.39
C GLY A 248 0.80 6.16 -13.20
N ALA A 249 1.01 7.15 -14.07
CA ALA A 249 2.23 7.27 -14.87
C ALA A 249 3.48 7.51 -13.99
N ASP A 250 3.33 8.25 -12.89
CA ASP A 250 4.37 8.45 -11.86
C ASP A 250 4.76 7.15 -11.14
N ASN A 251 3.77 6.33 -10.78
CA ASN A 251 4.02 5.01 -10.20
C ASN A 251 4.69 4.07 -11.20
N LEU A 252 4.31 4.14 -12.49
CA LEU A 252 4.95 3.37 -13.57
C LEU A 252 6.38 3.83 -13.82
N ALA A 253 6.64 5.14 -13.88
CA ALA A 253 7.98 5.69 -14.01
C ALA A 253 8.89 5.26 -12.85
N THR A 254 8.38 5.34 -11.62
CA THR A 254 9.08 4.88 -10.42
C THR A 254 9.37 3.37 -10.49
N ALA A 255 8.39 2.56 -10.95
CA ALA A 255 8.56 1.13 -11.13
C ALA A 255 9.65 0.80 -12.15
N CYS A 256 9.60 1.41 -13.34
CA CYS A 256 10.59 1.20 -14.40
C CYS A 256 11.99 1.62 -13.96
N GLN A 257 12.14 2.77 -13.29
CA GLN A 257 13.45 3.22 -12.83
C GLN A 257 14.06 2.28 -11.78
N ALA A 258 13.27 1.84 -10.80
CA ALA A 258 13.77 0.92 -9.78
C ALA A 258 14.04 -0.48 -10.34
N LEU A 259 13.26 -0.95 -11.33
CA LEU A 259 13.52 -2.21 -12.03
C LEU A 259 14.80 -2.16 -12.88
N SER A 260 15.05 -1.07 -13.61
CA SER A 260 16.31 -0.89 -14.38
C SER A 260 17.53 -1.01 -13.45
N LEU A 261 17.49 -0.36 -12.28
CA LEU A 261 18.56 -0.43 -11.28
C LEU A 261 18.71 -1.82 -10.64
N ALA A 262 17.68 -2.66 -10.71
CA ALA A 262 17.72 -4.06 -10.28
C ALA A 262 18.05 -5.03 -11.44
N GLY A 263 18.41 -4.53 -12.63
CA GLY A 263 18.77 -5.35 -13.79
C GLY A 263 17.57 -5.91 -14.57
N VAL A 264 16.41 -5.25 -14.48
CA VAL A 264 15.19 -5.58 -15.24
C VAL A 264 14.83 -4.38 -16.13
N ASN A 265 15.16 -4.47 -17.41
CA ASN A 265 14.92 -3.40 -18.38
C ASN A 265 13.54 -3.57 -19.01
N CYS A 266 12.67 -2.57 -18.85
CA CYS A 266 11.33 -2.58 -19.42
C CYS A 266 11.33 -1.94 -20.81
N GLN A 267 10.73 -2.64 -21.78
CA GLN A 267 10.53 -2.17 -23.14
C GLN A 267 9.12 -1.57 -23.30
N GLN A 268 8.91 -0.82 -24.39
CA GLN A 268 7.62 -0.17 -24.67
C GLN A 268 6.45 -1.17 -24.67
N GLY A 269 6.66 -2.40 -25.15
CA GLY A 269 5.64 -3.46 -25.13
C GLY A 269 5.22 -3.87 -23.71
N ASP A 270 6.15 -3.88 -22.75
CA ASP A 270 5.87 -4.24 -21.35
C ASP A 270 5.00 -3.17 -20.69
N LEU A 271 5.33 -1.90 -20.93
CA LEU A 271 4.58 -0.77 -20.39
C LEU A 271 3.15 -0.74 -20.94
N ALA A 272 2.97 -1.03 -22.22
CA ALA A 272 1.63 -1.16 -22.82
C ALA A 272 0.84 -2.32 -22.19
N ALA A 273 1.48 -3.45 -21.89
CA ALA A 273 0.82 -4.61 -21.28
C ALA A 273 0.31 -4.34 -19.85
N VAL A 274 0.96 -3.42 -19.11
CA VAL A 274 0.55 -3.07 -17.73
C VAL A 274 -0.29 -1.79 -17.64
N ALA A 275 -0.52 -1.09 -18.75
CA ALA A 275 -1.19 0.21 -18.80
C ALA A 275 -2.59 0.20 -18.14
N THR A 276 -3.34 -0.86 -18.38
CA THR A 276 -4.73 -1.03 -17.90
C THR A 276 -4.82 -1.86 -16.61
N LEU A 277 -3.68 -2.30 -16.07
CA LEU A 277 -3.63 -3.13 -14.88
C LEU A 277 -4.35 -2.44 -13.72
N GLY A 278 -5.26 -3.16 -13.08
CA GLY A 278 -5.95 -2.69 -11.89
C GLY A 278 -5.28 -3.17 -10.61
N LEU A 279 -5.60 -2.49 -9.53
CA LEU A 279 -5.41 -2.97 -8.16
C LEU A 279 -6.71 -2.65 -7.42
N PHE A 280 -7.22 -3.63 -6.67
CA PHE A 280 -8.50 -3.47 -5.99
C PHE A 280 -8.50 -2.23 -5.09
N GLY A 281 -9.56 -1.43 -5.20
CA GLY A 281 -9.69 -0.20 -4.42
C GLY A 281 -8.63 0.86 -4.71
N ARG A 282 -8.05 0.88 -5.93
CA ARG A 282 -7.16 1.95 -6.41
C ARG A 282 -7.74 2.57 -7.67
N CYS A 283 -8.53 3.62 -7.51
CA CYS A 283 -9.33 4.23 -8.57
C CYS A 283 -10.03 3.17 -9.44
N GLU A 284 -10.60 2.15 -8.78
CA GLU A 284 -11.15 1.00 -9.47
C GLU A 284 -12.56 1.32 -9.96
N HIS A 285 -12.79 1.20 -11.27
CA HIS A 285 -14.09 1.41 -11.90
C HIS A 285 -14.80 0.10 -12.18
N GLN A 286 -16.09 0.03 -11.85
CA GLN A 286 -16.99 -1.04 -12.24
C GLN A 286 -18.37 -0.49 -12.64
N LEU A 287 -19.03 -1.15 -13.59
CA LEU A 287 -20.43 -0.88 -13.91
C LEU A 287 -21.30 -1.87 -13.11
N ILE A 288 -22.03 -1.38 -12.12
CA ILE A 288 -22.88 -2.21 -11.25
C ILE A 288 -24.34 -1.80 -11.50
N ALA A 289 -25.16 -2.74 -11.99
CA ALA A 289 -26.56 -2.49 -12.35
C ALA A 289 -26.77 -1.27 -13.29
N GLY A 290 -25.79 -0.98 -14.16
CA GLY A 290 -25.83 0.18 -15.07
C GLY A 290 -25.34 1.50 -14.48
N VAL A 291 -24.93 1.52 -13.20
CA VAL A 291 -24.39 2.70 -12.51
C VAL A 291 -22.86 2.67 -12.49
N SER A 292 -22.23 3.80 -12.78
CA SER A 292 -20.77 3.95 -12.71
C SER A 292 -20.30 3.97 -11.25
N CYS A 293 -19.58 2.93 -10.84
CA CYS A 293 -19.12 2.75 -9.45
C CYS A 293 -17.60 2.83 -9.37
N TRP A 294 -17.11 3.64 -8.44
CA TRP A 294 -15.69 3.89 -8.22
C TRP A 294 -15.28 3.52 -6.79
N PHE A 295 -14.16 2.83 -6.65
CA PHE A 295 -13.65 2.36 -5.37
C PHE A 295 -12.21 2.83 -5.16
N ASP A 296 -11.96 3.55 -4.06
CA ASP A 296 -10.62 4.01 -3.72
C ASP A 296 -10.36 3.98 -2.21
N VAL A 297 -9.28 3.32 -1.77
CA VAL A 297 -8.94 3.20 -0.34
C VAL A 297 -8.18 4.42 0.21
N GLY A 298 -8.11 5.51 -0.55
CA GLY A 298 -7.54 6.79 -0.15
C GLY A 298 -8.14 7.27 1.18
N HIS A 299 -7.25 7.52 2.13
CA HIS A 299 -7.59 7.82 3.53
C HIS A 299 -6.72 8.96 4.09
N ASN A 300 -6.17 9.78 3.21
CA ASN A 300 -5.48 11.02 3.53
C ASN A 300 -5.76 12.04 2.42
N LEU A 301 -5.52 13.32 2.72
CA LEU A 301 -5.85 14.42 1.82
C LEU A 301 -5.18 14.27 0.43
N PRO A 302 -3.85 13.99 0.32
CA PRO A 302 -3.22 13.83 -0.99
C PRO A 302 -3.77 12.66 -1.82
N ALA A 303 -4.13 11.53 -1.18
CA ALA A 303 -4.69 10.37 -1.89
C ALA A 303 -6.06 10.69 -2.49
N VAL A 304 -6.97 11.30 -1.72
CA VAL A 304 -8.31 11.63 -2.20
C VAL A 304 -8.27 12.75 -3.25
N GLN A 305 -7.39 13.73 -3.10
CA GLN A 305 -7.15 14.74 -4.14
C GLN A 305 -6.70 14.12 -5.46
N ARG A 306 -5.81 13.13 -5.40
CA ARG A 306 -5.39 12.40 -6.61
C ARG A 306 -6.55 11.63 -7.22
N PHE A 307 -7.31 10.91 -6.41
CA PHE A 307 -8.46 10.14 -6.87
C PHE A 307 -9.51 11.04 -7.55
N LEU A 308 -9.86 12.18 -6.95
CA LEU A 308 -10.79 13.15 -7.54
C LEU A 308 -10.35 13.67 -8.91
N ARG A 309 -9.05 13.86 -9.14
CA ARG A 309 -8.52 14.26 -10.47
C ARG A 309 -8.62 13.16 -11.52
N GLN A 310 -8.76 11.90 -11.10
CA GLN A 310 -8.88 10.75 -12.00
C GLN A 310 -10.34 10.39 -12.30
N LEU A 311 -11.28 10.91 -11.51
CA LEU A 311 -12.70 10.70 -11.77
C LEU A 311 -13.16 11.45 -13.01
N PRO A 312 -13.97 10.82 -13.88
CA PRO A 312 -14.64 11.54 -14.95
C PRO A 312 -15.70 12.50 -14.38
N ASP A 313 -16.10 13.46 -15.20
CA ASP A 313 -17.22 14.34 -14.90
C ASP A 313 -18.49 13.54 -14.62
N CYS A 314 -19.28 14.02 -13.66
CA CYS A 314 -20.57 13.44 -13.30
C CYS A 314 -21.66 14.41 -13.74
N ALA A 315 -22.55 13.96 -14.64
CA ALA A 315 -23.67 14.77 -15.12
C ALA A 315 -24.77 14.91 -14.06
N GLY A 316 -25.00 13.86 -13.28
CA GLY A 316 -25.93 13.83 -12.16
C GLY A 316 -25.25 14.11 -10.81
N THR A 317 -25.53 13.25 -9.85
CA THR A 317 -25.10 13.32 -8.44
C THR A 317 -24.03 12.27 -8.14
N ARG A 318 -23.04 12.66 -7.34
CA ARG A 318 -22.10 11.71 -6.73
C ARG A 318 -22.65 11.17 -5.42
N HIS A 319 -22.95 9.88 -5.37
CA HIS A 319 -23.34 9.16 -4.16
C HIS A 319 -22.08 8.67 -3.44
N LEU A 320 -21.73 9.33 -2.33
CA LEU A 320 -20.47 9.16 -1.61
C LEU A 320 -20.64 8.21 -0.43
N VAL A 321 -20.33 6.94 -0.61
CA VAL A 321 -20.25 5.96 0.48
C VAL A 321 -18.93 6.15 1.20
N PHE A 322 -19.01 6.65 2.43
CA PHE A 322 -17.85 7.15 3.16
C PHE A 322 -17.75 6.59 4.57
N GLY A 323 -16.57 6.08 4.88
CA GLY A 323 -16.15 5.64 6.20
C GLY A 323 -14.64 5.80 6.35
N MET A 324 -14.18 6.29 7.49
CA MET A 324 -12.78 6.64 7.73
C MET A 324 -12.42 6.44 9.20
N MET A 325 -11.13 6.33 9.50
CA MET A 325 -10.64 6.15 10.88
C MET A 325 -10.62 7.49 11.62
N ALA A 326 -10.82 7.45 12.94
CA ALA A 326 -10.95 8.64 13.78
C ALA A 326 -9.66 9.47 13.89
N ASP A 327 -8.50 8.86 13.64
CA ASP A 327 -7.17 9.50 13.67
C ASP A 327 -6.77 10.14 12.32
N LYS A 328 -7.63 10.05 11.31
CA LYS A 328 -7.35 10.58 9.96
C LYS A 328 -8.02 11.94 9.73
N PRO A 329 -7.50 12.76 8.79
CA PRO A 329 -8.01 14.12 8.54
C PRO A 329 -9.30 14.12 7.71
N PHE A 330 -10.38 13.52 8.23
CA PHE A 330 -11.65 13.41 7.49
C PHE A 330 -12.26 14.78 7.17
N ASP A 331 -12.11 15.80 8.02
CA ASP A 331 -12.59 17.17 7.74
C ASP A 331 -12.03 17.70 6.42
N GLY A 332 -10.70 17.66 6.26
CA GLY A 332 -10.04 18.12 5.04
C GLY A 332 -10.36 17.27 3.82
N VAL A 333 -10.58 15.96 4.00
CA VAL A 333 -10.99 15.05 2.93
C VAL A 333 -12.41 15.36 2.46
N MET A 334 -13.34 15.60 3.38
CA MET A 334 -14.74 15.86 3.07
C MET A 334 -14.91 17.24 2.42
N ALA A 335 -14.12 18.23 2.83
CA ALA A 335 -14.08 19.56 2.22
C ALA A 335 -13.71 19.54 0.72
N LEU A 336 -13.01 18.50 0.23
CA LEU A 336 -12.69 18.36 -1.21
C LEU A 336 -13.92 18.22 -2.11
N PHE A 337 -15.06 17.83 -1.55
CA PHE A 337 -16.31 17.64 -2.29
C PHE A 337 -17.24 18.86 -2.19
N GLU A 338 -16.83 19.94 -1.51
CA GLU A 338 -17.61 21.16 -1.44
C GLU A 338 -17.88 21.75 -2.83
N GLY A 339 -19.13 22.19 -3.04
CA GLY A 339 -19.57 22.73 -4.33
C GLY A 339 -19.89 21.67 -5.40
N MET A 340 -19.70 20.37 -5.12
CA MET A 340 -20.12 19.29 -6.01
C MET A 340 -21.57 18.85 -5.70
N ALA A 341 -22.30 18.44 -6.73
CA ALA A 341 -23.58 17.75 -6.54
C ALA A 341 -23.31 16.36 -5.92
N ALA A 342 -23.46 16.25 -4.61
CA ALA A 342 -23.13 15.03 -3.87
C ALA A 342 -24.12 14.72 -2.76
N HIS A 343 -24.31 13.42 -2.51
CA HIS A 343 -25.08 12.89 -1.39
C HIS A 343 -24.23 11.90 -0.60
N TRP A 344 -24.12 12.09 0.72
CA TRP A 344 -23.25 11.29 1.58
C TRP A 344 -23.97 10.12 2.23
N TYR A 345 -23.38 8.93 2.12
CA TYR A 345 -23.85 7.70 2.75
C TYR A 345 -22.82 7.29 3.80
N LEU A 346 -23.02 7.77 5.03
CA LEU A 346 -22.06 7.61 6.11
C LEU A 346 -22.21 6.25 6.79
N ALA A 347 -21.12 5.52 6.89
CA ALA A 347 -21.07 4.26 7.62
C ALA A 347 -19.70 4.08 8.28
N ALA A 348 -19.69 3.63 9.53
CA ALA A 348 -18.46 3.25 10.21
C ALA A 348 -18.07 1.82 9.78
N PRO A 349 -16.86 1.59 9.21
CA PRO A 349 -16.37 0.24 8.99
C PRO A 349 -16.21 -0.51 10.33
N ARG A 350 -16.31 -1.84 10.28
CA ARG A 350 -16.32 -2.77 11.43
C ARG A 350 -14.92 -2.96 12.03
N ILE A 351 -14.33 -1.86 12.49
CA ILE A 351 -13.04 -1.84 13.19
C ILE A 351 -13.10 -0.87 14.38
N PRO A 352 -12.50 -1.18 15.55
CA PRO A 352 -12.59 -0.32 16.74
C PRO A 352 -12.09 1.12 16.55
N ARG A 353 -11.21 1.37 15.58
CA ARG A 353 -10.62 2.69 15.29
C ARG A 353 -11.42 3.54 14.30
N ALA A 354 -12.54 3.03 13.78
CA ALA A 354 -13.41 3.77 12.86
C ALA A 354 -14.01 5.02 13.53
N ALA A 355 -14.09 6.12 12.79
CA ALA A 355 -14.88 7.27 13.22
C ALA A 355 -16.37 6.90 13.22
N SER A 356 -17.09 7.27 14.29
CA SER A 356 -18.55 7.11 14.30
C SER A 356 -19.21 7.98 13.24
N THR A 357 -20.36 7.56 12.71
CA THR A 357 -21.14 8.34 11.74
C THR A 357 -21.50 9.73 12.26
N ARG A 358 -21.77 9.86 13.57
CA ARG A 358 -21.99 11.15 14.25
C ARG A 358 -20.79 12.10 14.16
N VAL A 359 -19.57 11.58 14.31
CA VAL A 359 -18.34 12.38 14.18
C VAL A 359 -18.16 12.81 12.73
N LEU A 360 -18.33 11.90 11.77
CA LEU A 360 -18.24 12.22 10.35
C LEU A 360 -19.31 13.24 9.92
N GLN A 361 -20.53 13.11 10.45
CA GLN A 361 -21.63 14.04 10.21
C GLN A 361 -21.30 15.45 10.68
N SER A 362 -20.60 15.61 11.80
CA SER A 362 -20.21 16.93 12.31
C SER A 362 -19.17 17.66 11.44
N ALA A 363 -18.48 16.94 10.56
CA ALA A 363 -17.52 17.48 9.60
C ALA A 363 -18.16 17.96 8.29
N LEU A 364 -19.42 17.60 8.03
CA LEU A 364 -20.12 18.01 6.83
C LEU A 364 -20.55 19.48 6.91
N PRO A 365 -20.54 20.23 5.78
CA PRO A 365 -21.14 21.54 5.74
C PRO A 365 -22.66 21.43 5.98
N ALA A 366 -23.26 22.47 6.55
CA ALA A 366 -24.70 22.47 6.91
C ALA A 366 -25.65 22.24 5.72
N THR A 367 -25.17 22.45 4.49
CA THR A 367 -25.92 22.25 3.24
C THR A 367 -25.74 20.84 2.65
N ALA A 368 -24.87 20.00 3.21
CA ALA A 368 -24.64 18.66 2.70
C ALA A 368 -25.90 17.79 2.88
N GLN A 369 -26.21 17.02 1.84
CA GLN A 369 -27.21 15.96 1.95
C GLN A 369 -26.52 14.69 2.43
N TYR A 370 -27.08 14.04 3.47
CA TYR A 370 -26.51 12.81 4.00
C TYR A 370 -27.54 11.88 4.63
N ASN A 371 -27.20 10.60 4.69
CA ASN A 371 -27.86 9.56 5.48
C ASN A 371 -26.81 8.72 6.23
N GLU A 372 -27.19 8.19 7.39
CA GLU A 372 -26.36 7.31 8.22
C GLU A 372 -26.84 5.86 8.12
N TYR A 373 -25.91 4.92 8.08
CA TYR A 373 -26.19 3.49 7.93
C TYR A 373 -25.45 2.65 8.97
N ALA A 374 -26.06 1.52 9.34
CA ALA A 374 -25.51 0.59 10.32
C ALA A 374 -24.29 -0.21 9.81
N SER A 375 -24.06 -0.25 8.49
CA SER A 375 -22.91 -0.91 7.89
C SER A 375 -22.57 -0.28 6.54
N VAL A 376 -21.32 -0.46 6.10
CA VAL A 376 -20.89 0.01 4.78
C VAL A 376 -21.65 -0.71 3.66
N ALA A 377 -21.92 -2.01 3.80
CA ALA A 377 -22.74 -2.75 2.85
C ALA A 377 -24.16 -2.17 2.71
N ALA A 378 -24.79 -1.73 3.81
CA ALA A 378 -26.11 -1.10 3.77
C ALA A 378 -26.06 0.28 3.10
N ALA A 379 -25.03 1.07 3.38
CA ALA A 379 -24.78 2.35 2.72
C ALA A 379 -24.59 2.19 1.21
N THR A 380 -23.77 1.23 0.78
CA THR A 380 -23.53 0.92 -0.64
C THR A 380 -24.80 0.49 -1.35
N HIS A 381 -25.60 -0.38 -0.75
CA HIS A 381 -26.88 -0.80 -1.34
C HIS A 381 -27.84 0.38 -1.49
N ALA A 382 -27.96 1.24 -0.48
CA ALA A 382 -28.82 2.41 -0.56
C ALA A 382 -28.34 3.43 -1.61
N ALA A 383 -27.02 3.62 -1.76
CA ALA A 383 -26.44 4.46 -2.80
C ALA A 383 -26.77 3.92 -4.20
N LEU A 384 -26.57 2.62 -4.43
CA LEU A 384 -26.90 1.97 -5.70
C LEU A 384 -28.40 2.02 -6.03
N ALA A 385 -29.26 1.87 -5.03
CA ALA A 385 -30.71 1.92 -5.23
C ALA A 385 -31.23 3.34 -5.55
N ALA A 386 -30.52 4.37 -5.10
CA ALA A 386 -30.86 5.77 -5.35
C ALA A 386 -30.27 6.31 -6.66
N ALA A 387 -29.17 5.72 -7.13
CA ALA A 387 -28.45 6.19 -8.30
C ALA A 387 -29.17 5.87 -9.63
N SER A 388 -29.09 6.81 -10.56
CA SER A 388 -29.51 6.71 -11.95
C SER A 388 -28.30 6.52 -12.88
N ALA A 389 -28.55 6.42 -14.19
CA ALA A 389 -27.50 6.22 -15.19
C ALA A 389 -26.52 7.41 -15.34
N ASP A 390 -26.96 8.62 -14.97
CA ASP A 390 -26.15 9.84 -15.03
C ASP A 390 -25.34 10.10 -13.74
N ASP A 391 -25.59 9.30 -12.70
CA ASP A 391 -24.98 9.40 -11.38
C ASP A 391 -23.71 8.55 -11.28
N GLN A 392 -22.91 8.82 -10.24
CA GLN A 392 -21.75 8.01 -9.88
C GLN A 392 -21.86 7.56 -8.42
N VAL A 393 -21.58 6.29 -8.14
CA VAL A 393 -21.41 5.80 -6.77
C VAL A 393 -19.91 5.71 -6.46
N ILE A 394 -19.48 6.35 -5.37
CA ILE A 394 -18.07 6.42 -4.98
C ILE A 394 -17.93 5.85 -3.57
N VAL A 395 -17.17 4.78 -3.44
CA VAL A 395 -16.85 4.13 -2.16
C VAL A 395 -15.41 4.43 -1.79
N PHE A 396 -15.19 5.17 -0.69
CA PHE A 396 -13.85 5.60 -0.31
C PHE A 396 -13.70 5.94 1.18
N GLY A 397 -12.47 6.31 1.57
CA GLY A 397 -12.12 6.78 2.91
C GLY A 397 -11.28 5.79 3.70
N SER A 398 -11.31 4.50 3.34
CA SER A 398 -10.39 3.49 3.90
C SER A 398 -10.38 2.16 3.17
N PHE A 399 -9.38 1.32 3.48
CA PHE A 399 -9.35 -0.07 3.04
C PHE A 399 -10.56 -0.87 3.54
N TYR A 400 -10.95 -0.72 4.80
CA TYR A 400 -12.08 -1.44 5.39
C TYR A 400 -13.41 -1.05 4.75
N THR A 401 -13.60 0.25 4.47
CA THR A 401 -14.80 0.74 3.78
C THR A 401 -14.93 0.09 2.41
N VAL A 402 -13.85 0.06 1.62
CA VAL A 402 -13.89 -0.53 0.28
C VAL A 402 -14.05 -2.06 0.32
N ALA A 403 -13.42 -2.74 1.28
CA ALA A 403 -13.56 -4.18 1.46
C ALA A 403 -14.99 -4.58 1.83
N GLU A 404 -15.58 -3.92 2.84
CA GLU A 404 -16.95 -4.19 3.33
C GLU A 404 -18.02 -3.84 2.30
N ALA A 405 -17.79 -2.84 1.45
CA ALA A 405 -18.73 -2.47 0.39
C ALA A 405 -18.96 -3.59 -0.65
N ARG A 406 -18.07 -4.59 -0.70
CA ARG A 406 -18.13 -5.70 -1.65
C ARG A 406 -18.39 -7.07 -1.01
N GLU A 407 -18.59 -7.13 0.30
CA GLU A 407 -18.98 -8.40 0.94
C GLU A 407 -20.32 -8.88 0.36
N PRO A 408 -20.40 -10.12 -0.16
CA PRO A 408 -21.69 -10.72 -0.50
C PRO A 408 -22.56 -10.71 0.75
N GLN A 409 -23.80 -10.20 0.64
CA GLN A 409 -24.75 -10.31 1.73
C GLN A 409 -25.06 -11.80 1.93
N SER A 410 -24.54 -12.36 3.03
CA SER A 410 -24.88 -13.70 3.52
C SER A 410 -26.31 -13.75 4.04
#